data_AF-A0A1S3QNI5-F1
#
_entry.id   AF-A0A1S3QNI5-F1
#
_cell.length_a   1.000
_cell.length_b   1.000
_cell.length_c   1.000
_cell.angle_alpha   90.00
_cell.angle_beta   90.00
_cell.angle_gamma   90.00
#
_symmetry.space_group_name_H-M   'P 1'
#
loop_
_entity.id
_entity.type
_entity.pdbx_description
1 polymer ?
#
loop_
_entity_poly.entity_id
_entity_poly.type
_entity_poly.pdbx_seq_one_letter_code
_entity_poly.pdbx_strand_id
1 'polypeptide(L)'
;MGNAHSGAPEQHNIIIGEASASTMWDNNAWAYFYDNSTEAEAEPPFLIQDFIHTLQPDARFIVMLRDPVERLYSDYLYFGITNKSAEDFQDKVSESLQLFEGCLTEYTMRSCVYNTTLNNAMPVSSLLLLHIHLLSMF
;
A
#
# COMPACT_ATOMS: atom_id res chain seq x y z
N MET A 1 52.39 -7.20 -3.43
CA MET A 1 51.92 -5.80 -3.55
C MET A 1 50.91 -5.74 -4.68
N GLY A 2 49.66 -5.39 -4.37
CA GLY A 2 48.57 -5.21 -5.33
C GLY A 2 47.36 -4.73 -4.55
N ASN A 3 47.11 -3.42 -4.62
CA ASN A 3 46.28 -2.64 -3.71
C ASN A 3 44.83 -3.13 -3.60
N ALA A 4 44.36 -3.23 -2.35
CA ALA A 4 42.95 -3.16 -2.02
C ALA A 4 42.42 -1.78 -2.46
N HIS A 5 41.60 -1.75 -3.51
CA HIS A 5 40.73 -0.61 -3.73
C HIS A 5 39.61 -0.67 -2.68
N SER A 6 39.82 0.09 -1.62
CA SER A 6 38.82 0.49 -0.63
C SER A 6 37.53 0.95 -1.33
N GLY A 7 36.42 0.29 -1.00
CA GLY A 7 35.10 0.53 -1.56
C GLY A 7 34.59 1.94 -1.32
N ALA A 8 34.69 2.79 -2.34
CA ALA A 8 33.86 3.98 -2.43
C ALA A 8 32.45 3.54 -2.88
N PRO A 9 31.37 4.05 -2.28
CA PRO A 9 30.02 3.74 -2.72
C PRO A 9 29.86 4.17 -4.18
N GLU A 10 29.32 3.28 -5.01
CA GLU A 10 29.03 3.57 -6.41
C GLU A 10 28.09 4.79 -6.47
N GLN A 11 28.51 5.83 -7.18
CA GLN A 11 27.78 7.09 -7.23
C GLN A 11 26.65 6.98 -8.26
N HIS A 12 25.40 6.92 -7.77
CA HIS A 12 24.23 6.98 -8.64
C HIS A 12 24.05 8.41 -9.17
N ASN A 13 24.18 8.59 -10.49
CA ASN A 13 24.07 9.90 -11.14
C ASN A 13 22.66 10.23 -11.67
N ILE A 14 21.72 9.30 -11.51
CA ILE A 14 20.36 9.41 -12.05
C ILE A 14 19.38 8.97 -10.97
N ILE A 15 18.37 9.81 -10.73
CA ILE A 15 17.18 9.47 -9.94
C ILE A 15 16.01 9.47 -10.92
N ILE A 16 15.28 8.35 -10.98
CA ILE A 16 14.08 8.22 -11.79
C ILE A 16 12.87 8.36 -10.85
N GLY A 17 11.92 9.22 -11.25
CA GLY A 17 10.68 9.42 -10.51
C GLY A 17 9.57 8.50 -11.03
N GLU A 18 8.84 7.89 -10.12
CA GLU A 18 7.62 7.12 -10.36
C GLU A 18 6.56 7.66 -9.40
N ALA A 19 5.31 7.82 -9.84
CA ALA A 19 4.25 8.46 -9.05
C ALA A 19 2.89 7.77 -9.19
N SER A 20 2.85 6.54 -9.69
CA SER A 20 1.60 5.82 -9.91
C SER A 20 1.10 5.24 -8.60
N ALA A 21 -0.16 5.52 -8.27
CA ALA A 21 -0.85 4.92 -7.13
C ALA A 21 -0.80 3.39 -7.17
N SER A 22 -0.91 2.79 -8.35
CA SER A 22 -0.89 1.34 -8.54
C SER A 22 0.45 0.68 -8.23
N THR A 23 1.57 1.40 -8.37
CA THR A 23 2.90 0.93 -7.97
C THR A 23 3.03 0.84 -6.45
N MET A 24 2.39 1.78 -5.74
CA MET A 24 2.67 2.01 -4.33
C MET A 24 1.57 1.52 -3.37
N TRP A 25 0.29 1.61 -3.73
CA TRP A 25 -0.82 1.20 -2.84
C TRP A 25 -2.09 0.67 -3.53
N ASP A 26 -2.31 0.89 -4.83
CA ASP A 26 -3.49 0.42 -5.56
C ASP A 26 -3.19 -0.84 -6.40
N ASN A 27 -2.80 -1.92 -5.70
CA ASN A 27 -2.30 -3.16 -6.33
C ASN A 27 -3.31 -4.32 -6.29
N ASN A 28 -4.60 -4.05 -6.07
CA ASN A 28 -5.66 -5.07 -5.92
C ASN A 28 -5.90 -5.94 -7.17
N ALA A 29 -5.31 -5.58 -8.31
CA ALA A 29 -5.43 -6.35 -9.55
C ALA A 29 -4.83 -7.76 -9.47
N TRP A 30 -4.02 -8.06 -8.45
CA TRP A 30 -3.45 -9.39 -8.22
C TRP A 30 -4.53 -10.50 -8.19
N ALA A 31 -5.73 -10.21 -7.66
CA ALA A 31 -6.82 -11.18 -7.56
C ALA A 31 -7.28 -11.71 -8.93
N TYR A 32 -7.22 -10.87 -9.98
CA TYR A 32 -7.56 -11.28 -11.35
C TYR A 32 -6.58 -12.30 -11.95
N PHE A 33 -5.34 -12.33 -11.46
CA PHE A 33 -4.30 -13.23 -11.98
C PHE A 33 -4.23 -14.56 -11.23
N TYR A 34 -4.78 -14.63 -10.02
CA TYR A 34 -4.59 -15.77 -9.09
C TYR A 34 -5.93 -16.41 -8.62
N ASP A 35 -6.93 -16.44 -9.51
CA ASP A 35 -8.37 -16.85 -9.45
C ASP A 35 -8.80 -18.12 -8.65
N ASN A 36 -8.05 -18.60 -7.66
CA ASN A 36 -8.25 -19.89 -6.98
C ASN A 36 -8.13 -19.84 -5.44
N SER A 37 -8.08 -18.68 -4.82
CA SER A 37 -8.12 -18.56 -3.36
C SER A 37 -9.53 -18.13 -2.94
N THR A 38 -10.15 -18.88 -2.04
CA THR A 38 -11.37 -18.43 -1.35
C THR A 38 -11.08 -17.03 -0.79
N GLU A 39 -11.82 -16.01 -1.25
CA GLU A 39 -11.46 -14.58 -1.09
C GLU A 39 -11.17 -14.14 0.36
N ALA A 40 -11.66 -14.89 1.34
CA ALA A 40 -11.46 -14.59 2.75
C ALA A 40 -9.99 -14.73 3.22
N GLU A 41 -9.20 -15.63 2.62
CA GLU A 41 -7.78 -15.88 2.98
C GLU A 41 -6.83 -15.66 1.80
N ALA A 42 -7.35 -15.07 0.73
CA ALA A 42 -6.63 -14.82 -0.50
C ALA A 42 -5.64 -13.66 -0.31
N GLU A 43 -4.36 -13.89 -0.60
CA GLU A 43 -3.33 -12.87 -0.58
C GLU A 43 -2.45 -12.93 -1.83
N PRO A 44 -1.90 -11.81 -2.31
CA PRO A 44 -0.97 -11.81 -3.41
C PRO A 44 0.28 -12.61 -3.04
N PRO A 45 0.69 -13.59 -3.87
CA PRO A 45 1.91 -14.36 -3.62
C PRO A 45 3.17 -13.52 -3.87
N PHE A 46 3.07 -12.49 -4.71
CA PHE A 46 4.15 -11.57 -5.03
C PHE A 46 3.63 -10.15 -5.06
N LEU A 47 4.48 -9.23 -4.61
CA LEU A 47 4.23 -7.81 -4.58
C LEU A 47 5.11 -7.09 -5.60
N ILE A 48 4.77 -5.84 -5.91
CA ILE A 48 5.51 -5.04 -6.90
C ILE A 48 6.99 -4.92 -6.52
N GLN A 49 7.29 -4.81 -5.22
CA GLN A 49 8.67 -4.81 -4.73
C GLN A 49 9.44 -6.10 -5.01
N ASP A 50 8.79 -7.26 -5.04
CA ASP A 50 9.46 -8.53 -5.34
C ASP A 50 9.94 -8.54 -6.79
N PHE A 51 9.13 -7.98 -7.69
CA PHE A 51 9.51 -7.78 -9.08
C PHE A 51 10.66 -6.78 -9.22
N ILE A 52 10.62 -5.65 -8.51
CA ILE A 52 11.69 -4.66 -8.58
C ILE A 52 12.99 -5.23 -8.04
N HIS A 53 12.96 -5.91 -6.89
CA HIS A 53 14.16 -6.51 -6.30
C HIS A 53 14.76 -7.60 -7.21
N THR A 54 13.90 -8.38 -7.88
CA THR A 54 14.36 -9.41 -8.84
C THR A 54 15.04 -8.78 -10.07
N LEU A 55 14.53 -7.65 -10.57
CA LEU A 55 15.04 -7.00 -11.79
C LEU A 55 16.21 -6.04 -11.52
N GLN A 56 16.19 -5.36 -10.38
CA GLN A 56 17.18 -4.38 -9.94
C GLN A 56 17.48 -4.57 -8.45
N PRO A 57 18.26 -5.59 -8.08
CA PRO A 57 18.52 -5.94 -6.68
C PRO A 57 19.23 -4.83 -5.90
N ASP A 58 20.06 -4.02 -6.58
CA ASP A 58 20.80 -2.90 -5.98
C ASP A 58 20.04 -1.55 -6.05
N ALA A 59 18.77 -1.56 -6.48
CA ALA A 59 17.95 -0.36 -6.52
C ALA A 59 17.79 0.26 -5.12
N ARG A 60 17.87 1.59 -5.06
CA ARG A 60 17.63 2.35 -3.83
C ARG A 60 16.37 3.17 -4.00
N PHE A 61 15.47 3.06 -3.03
CA PHE A 61 14.19 3.77 -3.05
C PHE A 61 14.24 5.01 -2.19
N ILE A 62 13.60 6.08 -2.68
CA ILE A 62 13.25 7.25 -1.89
C ILE A 62 11.72 7.32 -1.90
N VAL A 63 11.11 7.08 -0.74
CA VAL A 63 9.66 7.12 -0.59
C VAL A 63 9.25 8.39 0.13
N MET A 64 8.28 9.11 -0.41
CA MET A 64 7.71 10.31 0.21
C MET A 64 6.32 9.99 0.77
N LEU A 65 6.19 10.05 2.08
CA LEU A 65 4.92 9.85 2.78
C LEU A 65 4.37 11.17 3.31
N ARG A 66 3.05 11.30 3.27
CA ARG A 66 2.31 12.38 3.92
C ARG A 66 1.76 11.89 5.25
N ASP A 67 1.34 12.83 6.09
CA ASP A 67 0.52 12.50 7.24
C ASP A 67 -0.69 11.64 6.80
N PRO A 68 -0.95 10.49 7.45
CA PRO A 68 -1.96 9.55 7.00
C PRO A 68 -3.38 10.13 7.09
N VAL A 69 -3.65 11.01 8.07
CA VAL A 69 -4.96 11.64 8.23
C VAL A 69 -5.17 12.67 7.13
N GLU A 70 -4.17 13.51 6.86
CA GLU A 70 -4.24 14.49 5.76
C GLU A 70 -4.39 13.81 4.40
N ARG A 71 -3.65 12.73 4.16
CA ARG A 71 -3.72 11.96 2.91
C ARG A 71 -5.11 11.34 2.73
N LEU A 72 -5.73 10.85 3.82
CA LEU A 72 -7.05 10.23 3.82
C LEU A 72 -8.14 11.26 3.62
N TYR A 73 -8.01 12.41 4.27
CA TYR A 73 -8.91 13.53 4.06
C TYR A 73 -8.82 14.05 2.63
N SER A 74 -7.62 14.12 2.04
CA SER A 74 -7.43 14.48 0.64
C SER A 74 -8.12 13.50 -0.32
N ASP A 75 -8.04 12.19 -0.06
CA ASP A 75 -8.77 11.18 -0.85
C ASP A 75 -10.28 11.32 -0.68
N TYR A 76 -10.75 11.52 0.55
CA TYR A 76 -12.16 11.79 0.83
C TYR A 76 -12.66 13.05 0.12
N LEU A 77 -11.84 14.10 0.01
CA LEU A 77 -12.20 15.31 -0.74
C LEU A 77 -12.20 15.10 -2.25
N TYR A 78 -11.32 14.23 -2.76
CA TYR A 78 -11.18 13.96 -4.17
C TYR A 78 -12.23 12.97 -4.71
N PHE A 79 -12.48 11.88 -3.98
CA PHE A 79 -13.40 10.81 -4.35
C PHE A 79 -14.77 10.97 -3.64
N GLY A 80 -15.86 10.47 -4.24
CA GLY A 80 -17.20 10.47 -3.64
C GLY A 80 -18.12 11.63 -4.06
N ILE A 81 -19.37 11.57 -3.59
CA ILE A 81 -20.50 12.43 -4.02
C ILE A 81 -20.54 13.74 -3.18
N THR A 82 -21.42 14.66 -3.56
CA THR A 82 -21.61 16.01 -2.98
C THR A 82 -21.98 16.02 -1.49
N ASN A 83 -21.80 17.17 -0.82
CA ASN A 83 -22.07 17.42 0.62
C ASN A 83 -21.01 16.89 1.59
N LYS A 84 -19.74 17.20 1.31
CA LYS A 84 -18.62 16.83 2.18
C LYS A 84 -18.59 17.69 3.45
N SER A 85 -18.28 17.07 4.58
CA SER A 85 -18.09 17.76 5.87
C SER A 85 -17.05 17.04 6.72
N ALA A 86 -16.55 17.72 7.76
CA ALA A 86 -15.64 17.09 8.72
C ALA A 86 -16.34 16.00 9.55
N GLU A 87 -17.65 16.17 9.81
CA GLU A 87 -18.47 15.19 10.52
C GLU A 87 -18.67 13.93 9.67
N ASP A 88 -19.04 14.09 8.39
CA ASP A 88 -19.17 12.96 7.46
C ASP A 88 -17.84 12.22 7.28
N PHE A 89 -16.72 12.95 7.15
CA PHE A 89 -15.40 12.32 7.12
C PHE A 89 -15.13 11.46 8.36
N GLN A 90 -15.41 11.98 9.56
CA GLN A 90 -15.20 11.25 10.81
C GLN A 90 -16.07 9.99 10.90
N ASP A 91 -17.34 10.07 10.48
CA ASP A 91 -18.26 8.93 10.46
C ASP A 91 -17.76 7.84 9.51
N LYS A 92 -17.33 8.23 8.31
CA LYS A 92 -16.79 7.31 7.29
C LYS A 92 -15.50 6.64 7.76
N VAL A 93 -14.61 7.39 8.41
CA VAL A 93 -13.39 6.81 9.01
C VAL A 93 -13.75 5.79 10.09
N SER A 94 -14.71 6.11 10.95
CA SER A 94 -15.14 5.21 12.04
C SER A 94 -15.78 3.93 11.49
N GLU A 95 -16.59 4.04 10.44
CA GLU A 95 -17.19 2.91 9.72
C GLU A 95 -16.12 2.01 9.08
N SER A 96 -15.14 2.59 8.36
CA SER A 96 -14.02 1.83 7.78
C SER A 96 -13.20 1.10 8.85
N LEU A 97 -12.94 1.74 10.00
CA LEU A 97 -12.19 1.13 11.11
C LEU A 97 -12.93 -0.07 11.71
N GLN A 98 -14.23 0.04 11.94
CA GLN A 98 -15.02 -1.06 12.48
C GLN A 98 -15.04 -2.27 11.55
N LEU A 99 -15.16 -2.05 10.24
CA LEU A 99 -15.09 -3.12 9.24
C LEU A 99 -13.71 -3.81 9.26
N PHE A 100 -12.64 -3.02 9.31
CA PHE A 100 -11.27 -3.54 9.34
C PHE A 100 -10.96 -4.31 10.63
N GLU A 101 -11.34 -3.76 11.79
CA GLU A 101 -11.22 -4.43 13.08
C GLU A 101 -12.02 -5.74 13.11
N GLY A 102 -13.21 -5.76 12.52
CA GLY A 102 -14.00 -6.98 12.35
C GLY A 102 -13.23 -8.05 11.58
N CYS A 103 -12.59 -7.69 10.47
CA CYS A 103 -11.75 -8.62 9.72
C CYS A 103 -10.57 -9.16 10.55
N LEU A 104 -9.91 -8.29 11.32
CA LEU A 104 -8.77 -8.69 12.18
C LEU A 104 -9.15 -9.66 13.31
N THR A 105 -10.43 -9.83 13.62
CA THR A 105 -10.88 -10.84 14.60
C THR A 105 -10.81 -12.26 14.06
N GLU A 106 -10.86 -12.43 12.74
CA GLU A 106 -10.93 -13.73 12.07
C GLU A 106 -9.70 -14.02 11.20
N TYR A 107 -9.09 -12.98 10.63
CA TYR A 107 -8.03 -13.09 9.63
C TYR A 107 -6.76 -12.35 10.02
N THR A 108 -5.68 -12.65 9.31
CA THR A 108 -4.44 -11.90 9.48
C THR A 108 -4.61 -10.50 8.92
N MET A 109 -3.80 -9.58 9.45
CA MET A 109 -3.76 -8.21 8.94
C MET A 109 -3.47 -8.17 7.42
N ARG A 110 -2.60 -9.04 6.90
CA ARG A 110 -2.27 -9.08 5.46
C ARG A 110 -3.47 -9.53 4.64
N SER A 111 -4.22 -10.52 5.11
CA SER A 111 -5.44 -10.99 4.46
C SER A 111 -6.49 -9.88 4.42
N CYS A 112 -6.67 -9.13 5.52
CA CYS A 112 -7.59 -8.00 5.57
C CYS A 112 -7.18 -6.85 4.65
N VAL A 113 -5.89 -6.56 4.54
CA VAL A 113 -5.34 -5.56 3.61
C VAL A 113 -5.65 -5.91 2.16
N TYR A 114 -5.53 -7.17 1.77
CA TYR A 114 -5.72 -7.61 0.39
C TYR A 114 -7.12 -8.10 0.07
N ASN A 115 -8.05 -8.06 1.02
CA ASN A 115 -9.42 -8.47 0.80
C ASN A 115 -10.18 -7.41 -0.03
N THR A 116 -10.33 -7.66 -1.33
CA THR A 116 -11.02 -6.76 -2.27
C THR A 116 -12.47 -6.50 -1.86
N THR A 117 -13.16 -7.50 -1.31
CA THR A 117 -14.54 -7.35 -0.83
C THR A 117 -14.62 -6.38 0.35
N LEU A 118 -13.71 -6.48 1.32
CA LEU A 118 -13.58 -5.54 2.43
C LEU A 118 -13.21 -4.13 1.94
N ASN A 119 -12.20 -4.03 1.05
CA ASN A 119 -11.73 -2.77 0.48
C ASN A 119 -12.84 -2.02 -0.28
N ASN A 120 -13.71 -2.73 -0.99
CA ASN A 120 -14.85 -2.15 -1.70
C ASN A 120 -16.01 -1.76 -0.77
N ALA A 121 -16.14 -2.42 0.39
CA ALA A 121 -17.16 -2.10 1.38
C ALA A 121 -16.79 -0.87 2.23
N MET A 122 -15.49 -0.58 2.39
CA MET A 122 -15.02 0.56 3.17
C MET A 122 -15.35 1.90 2.47
N PRO A 123 -16.05 2.83 3.14
CA PRO A 123 -16.46 4.10 2.54
C PRO A 123 -15.31 5.07 2.26
N VAL A 124 -14.23 4.99 3.05
CA VAL A 124 -12.95 5.61 2.74
C VAL A 124 -11.94 4.49 2.63
N SER A 125 -11.41 4.30 1.41
CA SER A 125 -10.44 3.24 1.14
C SER A 125 -9.21 3.48 2.00
N SER A 126 -8.88 2.48 2.81
CA SER A 126 -8.10 2.69 4.02
C SER A 126 -6.63 2.94 3.70
N LEU A 127 -6.14 4.12 4.05
CA LEU A 127 -4.71 4.42 4.16
C LEU A 127 -3.98 3.58 5.24
N LEU A 128 -4.68 2.69 5.95
CA LEU A 128 -4.06 1.62 6.72
C LEU A 128 -3.29 0.62 5.85
N LEU A 129 -3.66 0.46 4.56
CA LEU A 129 -2.92 -0.35 3.57
C LEU A 129 -1.44 0.08 3.47
N LEU A 130 -1.15 1.38 3.64
CA LEU A 130 0.17 1.96 3.47
C LEU A 130 1.13 1.68 4.65
N HIS A 131 0.64 1.60 5.89
CA HIS A 131 1.54 1.34 7.03
C HIS A 131 2.14 -0.06 6.99
N ILE A 132 1.38 -1.03 6.49
CA ILE A 132 1.80 -2.43 6.43
C ILE A 132 2.74 -2.67 5.24
N HIS A 133 2.47 -2.08 4.08
CA HIS A 133 3.36 -2.20 2.92
C HIS A 133 4.70 -1.50 3.14
N LEU A 134 4.72 -0.34 3.79
CA LEU A 134 5.98 0.30 4.15
C LEU A 134 6.74 -0.39 5.27
N LEU A 135 6.05 -1.01 6.24
CA LEU A 135 6.74 -1.82 7.25
C LEU A 135 7.31 -3.12 6.66
N SER A 136 6.76 -3.64 5.57
CA SER A 136 7.37 -4.74 4.81
C SER A 136 8.51 -4.32 3.87
N MET A 137 8.80 -3.01 3.76
CA MET A 137 9.93 -2.48 2.97
C MET A 137 11.24 -2.37 3.77
N PHE A 138 11.23 -2.55 5.10
CA PHE A 138 12.41 -2.42 5.96
C PHE A 138 12.70 -3.69 6.76
#